data_AF-A0A266N7C5-F1
#
_entry.id   AF-A0A266N7C5-F1
#
_cell.length_a   1.000
_cell.length_b   1.000
_cell.length_c   1.000
_cell.angle_alpha   90.00
_cell.angle_beta   90.00
_cell.angle_gamma   90.00
#
_symmetry.space_group_name_H-M   'P 1'
#
loop_
_entity.id
_entity.type
_entity.pdbx_description
1 polymer ?
#
loop_
_entity_poly.entity_id
_entity_poly.type
_entity_poly.pdbx_seq_one_letter_code
_entity_poly.pdbx_strand_id
1 'polypeptide(L)'
;MTTTTYPSVDLTLMAQSIRLMSDHASSADALFTTLNYLPALHDQFQTLTLNMNKSGQALRDTALSAKMGLEKNIKELSYFEALLTGARTAQETADTNTALANLPARVKSTLYASTDVLSRQLSSLKTPSVLNMTQGYLEESEKDLADAKAALGLLSEQEVKLQEQRQTLTAAIDVLSQGGIEKIGKDITLTLENITALGLSPTNIQAVMFAIEQLKKTIEHIGESIRFLDLLQQRDRLVTKITAQQKLITLKNEHVVCFNGQIKFITTIHAMLPPLQAFVGEYQRIIEAFKLFTTRIDLDLPAEAQQFIEFLTPLSKPW
;
A
#
# COMPACT_ATOMS: atom_id res chain seq x y z
N MET A 1 -33.49 36.57 -14.15
CA MET A 1 -33.67 35.11 -14.25
C MET A 1 -32.29 34.48 -14.22
N THR A 2 -31.90 33.88 -13.09
CA THR A 2 -30.60 33.23 -12.95
C THR A 2 -30.68 31.84 -13.58
N THR A 3 -30.05 31.65 -14.74
CA THR A 3 -29.81 30.35 -15.37
C THR A 3 -28.88 29.53 -14.49
N THR A 4 -29.45 28.77 -13.55
CA THR A 4 -28.67 27.88 -12.69
C THR A 4 -28.40 26.59 -13.45
N THR A 5 -27.27 26.53 -14.15
CA THR A 5 -26.76 25.41 -14.94
C THR A 5 -26.51 24.16 -14.08
N TYR A 6 -26.59 22.97 -14.68
CA TYR A 6 -26.15 21.71 -14.06
C TYR A 6 -24.71 21.79 -13.52
N PRO A 7 -24.38 21.07 -12.43
CA PRO A 7 -23.05 21.12 -11.86
C PRO A 7 -22.01 20.61 -12.86
N SER A 8 -20.84 21.25 -12.89
CA SER A 8 -19.70 20.76 -13.66
C SER A 8 -19.13 19.51 -12.98
N VAL A 9 -18.85 18.49 -13.79
CA VAL A 9 -18.30 17.19 -13.35
C VAL A 9 -17.00 16.92 -14.08
N ASP A 10 -15.94 16.62 -13.32
CA ASP A 10 -14.64 16.27 -13.90
C ASP A 10 -14.50 14.77 -14.13
N LEU A 11 -14.79 14.34 -15.37
CA LEU A 11 -14.68 12.93 -15.77
C LEU A 11 -13.23 12.44 -15.88
N THR A 12 -12.29 13.34 -16.11
CA THR A 12 -10.87 12.99 -16.15
C THR A 12 -10.40 12.64 -14.75
N LEU A 13 -10.81 13.43 -13.75
CA LEU A 13 -10.57 13.14 -12.34
C LEU A 13 -11.21 11.82 -11.93
N MET A 14 -12.45 11.55 -12.33
CA MET A 14 -13.10 10.26 -12.03
C MET A 14 -12.34 9.06 -12.62
N ALA A 15 -11.93 9.15 -13.90
CA ALA A 15 -11.14 8.13 -14.57
C ALA A 15 -9.80 7.89 -13.87
N GLN A 16 -9.09 8.98 -13.57
CA GLN A 16 -7.83 8.95 -12.87
C GLN A 16 -7.96 8.33 -11.48
N SER A 17 -9.01 8.68 -10.74
CA SER A 17 -9.27 8.11 -9.42
C SER A 17 -9.51 6.60 -9.47
N ILE A 18 -10.27 6.08 -10.45
CA ILE A 18 -10.46 4.64 -10.65
C ILE A 18 -9.13 3.94 -10.94
N ARG A 19 -8.31 4.54 -11.80
CA ARG A 19 -7.00 4.01 -12.15
C ARG A 19 -6.07 3.97 -10.92
N LEU A 20 -5.94 5.10 -10.21
CA LEU A 20 -5.10 5.18 -9.01
C LEU A 20 -5.54 4.18 -7.94
N MET A 21 -6.84 4.03 -7.72
CA MET A 21 -7.37 2.99 -6.82
C MET A 21 -6.93 1.58 -7.23
N SER A 22 -7.00 1.28 -8.51
CA SER A 22 -6.61 -0.04 -9.05
C SER A 22 -5.09 -0.28 -8.95
N ASP A 23 -4.28 0.75 -9.22
CA ASP A 23 -2.82 0.70 -9.12
C ASP A 23 -2.37 0.50 -7.66
N HIS A 24 -2.98 1.22 -6.72
CA HIS A 24 -2.74 1.03 -5.29
C HIS A 24 -3.23 -0.35 -4.82
N ALA A 25 -4.39 -0.83 -5.31
CA ALA A 25 -4.93 -2.12 -4.91
C ALA A 25 -4.02 -3.26 -5.35
N SER A 26 -3.48 -3.17 -6.56
CA SER A 26 -2.48 -4.12 -7.08
C SER A 26 -1.18 -4.09 -6.26
N SER A 27 -0.74 -2.89 -5.87
CA SER A 27 0.46 -2.74 -5.01
C SER A 27 0.25 -3.32 -3.62
N ALA A 28 -0.94 -3.10 -3.03
CA ALA A 28 -1.31 -3.66 -1.74
C ALA A 28 -1.45 -5.19 -1.81
N ASP A 29 -1.95 -5.74 -2.91
CA ASP A 29 -2.10 -7.18 -3.13
C ASP A 29 -0.76 -7.91 -3.21
N ALA A 30 0.22 -7.33 -3.92
CA ALA A 30 1.58 -7.86 -3.98
C ALA A 30 2.24 -7.89 -2.58
N LEU A 31 2.04 -6.82 -1.79
CA LEU A 31 2.53 -6.75 -0.41
C LEU A 31 1.82 -7.77 0.48
N PHE A 32 0.50 -7.90 0.36
CA PHE A 32 -0.30 -8.86 1.12
C PHE A 32 0.12 -10.30 0.83
N THR A 33 0.35 -10.66 -0.43
CA THR A 33 0.81 -12.02 -0.82
C THR A 33 2.12 -12.40 -0.13
N THR A 34 2.99 -11.42 0.10
CA THR A 34 4.30 -11.64 0.74
C THR A 34 4.21 -11.65 2.26
N LEU A 35 3.37 -10.79 2.84
CA LEU A 35 3.34 -10.51 4.28
C LEU A 35 2.22 -11.20 5.05
N ASN A 36 1.11 -11.55 4.36
CA ASN A 36 -0.16 -11.98 4.96
C ASN A 36 -0.60 -11.08 6.13
N TYR A 37 -0.43 -9.77 5.97
CA TYR A 37 -0.59 -8.78 7.04
C TYR A 37 -1.94 -8.07 6.94
N LEU A 38 -2.68 -8.04 8.05
CA LEU A 38 -4.00 -7.42 8.19
C LEU A 38 -5.01 -7.83 7.08
N PRO A 39 -5.38 -9.13 6.98
CA PRO A 39 -6.25 -9.64 5.91
C PRO A 39 -7.60 -8.93 5.82
N ALA A 40 -8.24 -8.64 6.97
CA ALA A 40 -9.52 -7.93 6.99
C ALA A 40 -9.42 -6.51 6.39
N LEU A 41 -8.27 -5.84 6.56
CA LEU A 41 -8.03 -4.53 5.97
C LEU A 41 -7.82 -4.65 4.46
N HIS A 42 -7.06 -5.64 4.00
CA HIS A 42 -6.88 -5.92 2.57
C HIS A 42 -8.22 -6.19 1.88
N ASP A 43 -9.03 -7.12 2.41
CA ASP A 43 -10.34 -7.49 1.86
C ASP A 43 -11.28 -6.28 1.74
N GLN A 44 -11.26 -5.41 2.74
CA GLN A 44 -12.06 -4.20 2.77
C GLN A 44 -11.70 -3.26 1.61
N PHE A 45 -10.41 -3.01 1.37
CA PHE A 45 -9.98 -2.11 0.29
C PHE A 45 -10.09 -2.73 -1.10
N GLN A 46 -9.94 -4.05 -1.22
CA GLN A 46 -10.28 -4.76 -2.46
C GLN A 46 -11.77 -4.59 -2.78
N THR A 47 -12.64 -4.78 -1.79
CA THR A 47 -14.08 -4.58 -1.94
C THR A 47 -14.41 -3.14 -2.35
N LEU A 48 -13.74 -2.14 -1.76
CA LEU A 48 -13.93 -0.74 -2.13
C LEU A 48 -13.49 -0.45 -3.56
N THR A 49 -12.34 -0.98 -4.00
CA THR A 49 -11.88 -0.84 -5.39
C THR A 49 -12.87 -1.47 -6.37
N LEU A 50 -13.42 -2.64 -6.06
CA LEU A 50 -14.47 -3.27 -6.86
C LEU A 50 -15.76 -2.43 -6.89
N ASN A 51 -16.20 -1.91 -5.75
CA ASN A 51 -17.39 -1.07 -5.65
C ASN A 51 -17.23 0.26 -6.42
N MET A 52 -16.02 0.82 -6.44
CA MET A 52 -15.72 2.04 -7.18
C MET A 52 -15.78 1.82 -8.69
N ASN A 53 -15.21 0.71 -9.18
CA ASN A 53 -15.35 0.30 -10.57
C ASN A 53 -16.82 0.06 -10.96
N LYS A 54 -17.58 -0.67 -10.12
CA LYS A 54 -19.01 -0.90 -10.32
C LYS A 54 -19.83 0.40 -10.32
N SER A 55 -19.50 1.33 -9.43
CA SER A 55 -20.12 2.67 -9.40
C SER A 55 -19.87 3.42 -10.71
N GLY A 56 -18.64 3.40 -11.22
CA GLY A 56 -18.30 4.00 -12.51
C GLY A 56 -19.09 3.41 -13.68
N GLN A 57 -19.25 2.08 -13.72
CA GLN A 57 -20.07 1.40 -14.72
C GLN A 57 -21.56 1.74 -14.57
N ALA A 58 -22.11 1.62 -13.36
CA ALA A 58 -23.51 1.91 -13.08
C ALA A 58 -23.89 3.34 -13.44
N LEU A 59 -22.98 4.30 -13.23
CA LEU A 59 -23.14 5.67 -13.68
C LEU A 59 -23.30 5.77 -15.20
N ARG A 60 -22.40 5.15 -15.97
CA ARG A 60 -22.45 5.17 -17.44
C ARG A 60 -23.75 4.57 -17.96
N ASP A 61 -24.12 3.41 -17.43
CA ASP A 61 -25.34 2.69 -17.82
C ASP A 61 -26.60 3.50 -17.46
N THR A 62 -26.62 4.11 -16.28
CA THR A 62 -27.72 4.96 -15.82
C THR A 62 -27.82 6.23 -16.66
N ALA A 63 -26.70 6.88 -16.97
CA ALA A 63 -26.67 8.09 -17.78
C ALA A 63 -27.13 7.82 -19.22
N LEU A 64 -26.70 6.70 -19.81
CA LEU A 64 -27.13 6.27 -21.14
C LEU A 64 -28.64 5.97 -21.16
N SER A 65 -29.13 5.19 -20.19
CA SER A 65 -30.55 4.84 -20.08
C SER A 65 -31.43 6.07 -19.88
N ALA A 66 -31.04 6.98 -18.98
CA ALA A 66 -31.74 8.25 -18.75
C ALA A 66 -31.75 9.11 -20.01
N LYS A 67 -30.61 9.25 -20.71
CA LYS A 67 -30.51 10.00 -21.96
C LYS A 67 -31.46 9.44 -23.02
N MET A 68 -31.38 8.14 -23.32
CA MET A 68 -32.23 7.49 -24.31
C MET A 68 -33.72 7.61 -23.95
N GLY A 69 -34.04 7.47 -22.66
CA GLY A 69 -35.39 7.67 -22.14
C GLY A 69 -35.88 9.09 -22.39
N LEU A 70 -35.08 10.11 -22.13
CA LEU A 70 -35.43 11.51 -22.37
C LEU A 70 -35.58 11.82 -23.86
N GLU A 71 -34.67 11.37 -24.72
CA GLU A 71 -34.77 11.52 -26.17
C GLU A 71 -36.06 10.89 -26.71
N LYS A 72 -36.46 9.73 -26.18
CA LYS A 72 -37.74 9.09 -26.51
C LYS A 72 -38.93 9.93 -26.03
N ASN A 73 -38.89 10.43 -24.79
CA ASN A 73 -39.94 11.26 -24.22
C ASN A 73 -40.13 12.58 -25.00
N ILE A 74 -39.04 13.22 -25.45
CA ILE A 74 -39.10 14.43 -26.29
C ILE A 74 -39.76 14.11 -27.65
N LYS A 75 -39.40 13.00 -28.28
CA LYS A 75 -40.04 12.57 -29.55
C LYS A 75 -41.54 12.28 -29.36
N GLU A 76 -41.91 11.64 -28.25
CA GLU A 76 -43.32 11.40 -27.91
C GLU A 76 -44.07 12.71 -27.64
N LEU A 77 -43.45 13.68 -26.96
CA LEU A 77 -44.02 15.02 -26.76
C LEU A 77 -44.35 15.68 -28.11
N SER A 78 -43.38 15.75 -29.03
CA SER A 78 -43.61 16.33 -30.36
C SER A 78 -44.68 15.58 -31.16
N TYR A 79 -44.78 14.26 -31.00
CA TYR A 79 -45.85 13.46 -31.62
C TYR A 79 -47.23 13.83 -31.06
N PHE A 80 -47.38 13.96 -29.74
CA PHE A 80 -48.65 14.36 -29.13
C PHE A 80 -49.02 15.81 -29.47
N GLU A 81 -48.06 16.73 -29.56
CA GLU A 81 -48.28 18.11 -30.02
C GLU A 81 -48.81 18.16 -31.47
N ALA A 82 -48.26 17.30 -32.35
CA ALA A 82 -48.76 17.16 -33.72
C ALA A 82 -50.19 16.58 -33.75
N LEU A 83 -50.50 15.59 -32.90
CA LEU A 83 -51.85 15.04 -32.77
C LEU A 83 -52.86 16.07 -32.28
N LEU A 84 -52.51 16.91 -31.30
CA LEU A 84 -53.36 18.02 -30.85
C LEU A 84 -53.67 19.00 -31.98
N THR A 85 -52.68 19.29 -32.83
CA THR A 85 -52.84 20.19 -33.97
C THR A 85 -53.79 19.59 -35.04
N GLY A 86 -53.84 18.26 -35.15
CA GLY A 86 -54.69 17.54 -36.10
C GLY A 86 -56.02 17.02 -35.54
N ALA A 87 -56.30 17.23 -34.24
CA ALA A 87 -57.47 16.69 -33.55
C ALA A 87 -58.78 17.26 -34.12
N ARG A 88 -59.78 16.40 -34.34
CA ARG A 88 -61.07 16.76 -34.95
C ARG A 88 -62.23 16.67 -33.97
N THR A 89 -62.03 16.00 -32.84
CA THR A 89 -63.06 15.81 -31.82
C THR A 89 -62.58 16.24 -30.44
N ALA A 90 -63.52 16.63 -29.57
CA ALA A 90 -63.22 16.95 -28.18
C ALA A 90 -62.65 15.74 -27.41
N GLN A 91 -63.03 14.52 -27.80
CA GLN A 91 -62.52 13.28 -27.21
C GLN A 91 -61.04 13.06 -27.56
N GLU A 92 -60.65 13.20 -28.83
CA GLU A 92 -59.24 13.09 -29.25
C GLU A 92 -58.34 14.11 -28.54
N THR A 93 -58.84 15.34 -28.36
CA THR A 93 -58.15 16.39 -27.59
C THR A 93 -58.01 16.02 -26.11
N ALA A 94 -59.07 15.49 -25.49
CA ALA A 94 -59.06 15.08 -24.08
C ALA A 94 -58.10 13.91 -23.82
N ASP A 95 -58.10 12.90 -24.70
CA ASP A 95 -57.22 11.74 -24.60
C ASP A 95 -55.75 12.14 -24.78
N THR A 96 -55.46 13.01 -25.75
CA THR A 96 -54.10 13.51 -26.02
C THR A 96 -53.58 14.40 -24.89
N ASN A 97 -54.41 15.29 -24.34
CA ASN A 97 -54.04 16.11 -23.18
C ASN A 97 -53.78 15.24 -21.93
N THR A 98 -54.53 14.16 -21.75
CA THR A 98 -54.28 13.20 -20.66
C THR A 98 -52.92 12.52 -20.83
N ALA A 99 -52.59 12.08 -22.04
CA ALA A 99 -51.29 11.48 -22.34
C ALA A 99 -50.12 12.46 -22.10
N LEU A 100 -50.28 13.73 -22.50
CA LEU A 100 -49.31 14.81 -22.26
C LEU A 100 -49.12 15.09 -20.77
N ALA A 101 -50.21 15.19 -20.00
CA ALA A 101 -50.14 15.45 -18.56
C ALA A 101 -49.40 14.34 -17.78
N ASN A 102 -49.45 13.10 -18.27
CA ASN A 102 -48.77 11.96 -17.64
C ASN A 102 -47.27 11.86 -17.97
N LEU A 103 -46.80 12.56 -19.00
CA LEU A 103 -45.43 12.41 -19.51
C LEU A 103 -44.36 12.90 -18.51
N PRO A 104 -44.50 14.08 -17.84
CA PRO A 104 -43.58 14.49 -16.77
C PRO A 104 -43.54 13.51 -15.59
N ALA A 105 -44.69 12.96 -15.19
CA ALA A 105 -44.76 11.99 -14.10
C ALA A 105 -43.99 10.70 -14.42
N ARG A 106 -44.09 10.21 -15.66
CA ARG A 106 -43.33 9.04 -16.14
C ARG A 106 -41.81 9.30 -16.16
N VAL A 107 -41.40 10.48 -16.62
CA VAL A 107 -39.97 10.85 -16.64
C VAL A 107 -39.43 10.93 -15.20
N LYS A 108 -40.16 11.61 -14.29
CA LYS A 108 -39.81 11.67 -12.87
C LYS A 108 -39.63 10.29 -12.25
N SER A 109 -40.59 9.39 -12.47
CA SER A 109 -40.52 8.01 -11.93
C SER A 109 -39.24 7.29 -12.38
N THR A 110 -38.88 7.40 -13.66
CA THR A 110 -37.67 6.78 -14.22
C THR A 110 -36.40 7.38 -13.63
N LEU A 111 -36.35 8.70 -13.43
CA LEU A 111 -35.17 9.34 -12.85
C LEU A 111 -35.08 9.19 -11.34
N TYR A 112 -36.17 9.03 -10.61
CA TYR A 112 -36.13 8.63 -9.21
C TYR A 112 -35.49 7.25 -9.07
N ALA A 113 -35.91 6.27 -9.88
CA ALA A 113 -35.29 4.95 -9.89
C ALA A 113 -33.78 5.02 -10.24
N SER A 114 -33.40 5.88 -11.20
CA SER A 114 -32.00 6.13 -11.56
C SER A 114 -31.22 6.74 -10.38
N THR A 115 -31.79 7.73 -9.71
CA THR A 115 -31.21 8.39 -8.53
C THR A 115 -31.01 7.39 -7.38
N ASP A 116 -31.96 6.47 -7.18
CA ASP A 116 -31.87 5.43 -6.16
C ASP A 116 -30.78 4.39 -6.48
N VAL A 117 -30.60 4.03 -7.75
CA VAL A 117 -29.47 3.19 -8.18
C VAL A 117 -28.15 3.89 -7.84
N LEU A 118 -27.98 5.14 -8.27
CA LEU A 118 -26.74 5.89 -8.02
C LEU A 118 -26.49 6.10 -6.53
N SER A 119 -27.52 6.42 -5.75
CA SER A 119 -27.39 6.65 -4.29
C SER A 119 -27.02 5.38 -3.52
N ARG A 120 -27.49 4.21 -3.96
CA ARG A 120 -27.07 2.92 -3.41
C ARG A 120 -25.60 2.63 -3.70
N GLN A 121 -25.15 2.90 -4.92
CA GLN A 121 -23.73 2.76 -5.28
C GLN A 121 -22.84 3.69 -4.44
N LEU A 122 -23.21 4.97 -4.30
CA LEU A 122 -22.51 5.92 -3.43
C LEU A 122 -22.41 5.42 -1.98
N SER A 123 -23.48 4.82 -1.47
CA SER A 123 -23.50 4.28 -0.10
C SER A 123 -22.52 3.11 0.09
N SER A 124 -22.25 2.34 -0.97
CA SER A 124 -21.28 1.24 -0.96
C SER A 124 -19.82 1.69 -0.96
N LEU A 125 -19.57 2.98 -1.23
CA LEU A 125 -18.25 3.62 -1.21
C LEU A 125 -17.91 4.27 0.14
N LYS A 126 -18.81 4.14 1.13
CA LYS A 126 -18.54 4.66 2.47
C LYS A 126 -17.45 3.85 3.15
N THR A 127 -16.32 4.48 3.41
CA THR A 127 -15.26 3.93 4.24
C THR A 127 -15.58 4.19 5.72
N PRO A 128 -15.43 3.19 6.60
CA PRO A 128 -15.21 3.44 8.03
C PRO A 128 -13.99 4.34 8.23
N SER A 129 -13.87 4.98 9.40
CA SER A 129 -12.66 5.75 9.76
C SER A 129 -11.49 4.79 10.01
N VAL A 130 -10.92 4.27 8.92
CA VAL A 130 -9.81 3.31 8.93
C VAL A 130 -8.50 3.99 9.31
N LEU A 131 -8.34 5.28 9.01
CA LEU A 131 -7.14 6.05 9.33
C LEU A 131 -6.80 5.96 10.82
N ASN A 132 -7.78 6.18 11.69
CA ASN A 132 -7.56 6.15 13.13
C ASN A 132 -7.16 4.75 13.63
N MET A 133 -7.70 3.68 13.04
CA MET A 133 -7.34 2.30 13.41
C MET A 133 -5.96 1.89 12.90
N THR A 134 -5.59 2.35 11.71
CA THR A 134 -4.35 1.95 11.04
C THR A 134 -3.14 2.78 11.44
N GLN A 135 -3.37 3.97 12.02
CA GLN A 135 -2.31 4.82 12.54
C GLN A 135 -1.56 4.16 13.70
N GLY A 136 -2.26 3.50 14.63
CA GLY A 136 -1.61 2.77 15.72
C GLY A 136 -0.68 1.65 15.22
N TYR A 137 -1.13 0.88 14.22
CA TYR A 137 -0.30 -0.17 13.60
C TYR A 137 0.91 0.40 12.85
N LEU A 138 0.76 1.57 12.22
CA LEU A 138 1.85 2.26 11.55
C LEU A 138 2.91 2.71 12.56
N GLU A 139 2.50 3.39 13.63
CA GLU A 139 3.39 3.88 14.69
C GLU A 139 4.13 2.71 15.38
N GLU A 140 3.44 1.61 15.65
CA GLU A 140 4.03 0.39 16.20
C GLU A 140 5.09 -0.20 15.25
N SER A 141 4.75 -0.33 13.96
CA SER A 141 5.67 -0.87 12.94
C SER A 141 6.90 0.02 12.73
N GLU A 142 6.75 1.34 12.79
CA GLU A 142 7.84 2.32 12.68
C GLU A 142 8.78 2.24 13.89
N LYS A 143 8.22 2.10 15.09
CA LYS A 143 8.99 1.90 16.31
C LYS A 143 9.76 0.58 16.25
N ASP A 144 9.09 -0.51 15.90
CA ASP A 144 9.72 -1.83 15.79
C ASP A 144 10.83 -1.86 14.73
N LEU A 145 10.65 -1.13 13.63
CA LEU A 145 11.69 -0.92 12.62
C LEU A 145 12.91 -0.19 13.18
N ALA A 146 12.69 0.88 13.95
CA ALA A 146 13.77 1.62 14.58
C ALA A 146 14.55 0.75 15.58
N ASP A 147 13.84 0.02 16.43
CA ASP A 147 14.43 -0.89 17.41
C ASP A 147 15.20 -2.05 16.73
N ALA A 148 14.65 -2.60 15.64
CA ALA A 148 15.32 -3.64 14.85
C ALA A 148 16.61 -3.13 14.19
N LYS A 149 16.60 -1.91 13.63
CA LYS A 149 17.79 -1.28 13.03
C LYS A 149 18.85 -0.96 14.08
N ALA A 150 18.46 -0.46 15.25
CA ALA A 150 19.40 -0.21 16.35
C ALA A 150 20.07 -1.50 16.82
N ALA A 151 19.28 -2.57 17.02
CA ALA A 151 19.82 -3.88 17.38
C ALA A 151 20.75 -4.44 16.29
N LEU A 152 20.40 -4.29 15.01
CA LEU A 152 21.24 -4.72 13.89
C LEU A 152 22.58 -3.99 13.87
N GLY A 153 22.59 -2.67 14.13
CA GLY A 153 23.82 -1.88 14.25
C GLY A 153 24.75 -2.43 15.34
N LEU A 154 24.22 -2.63 16.54
CA LEU A 154 24.99 -3.20 17.66
C LEU A 154 25.52 -4.62 17.35
N LEU A 155 24.68 -5.46 16.73
CA LEU A 155 25.10 -6.82 16.35
C LEU A 155 26.22 -6.79 15.31
N SER A 156 26.14 -5.87 14.34
CA SER A 156 27.13 -5.73 13.27
C SER A 156 28.46 -5.21 13.80
N GLU A 157 28.45 -4.22 14.71
CA GLU A 157 29.65 -3.75 15.40
C GLU A 157 30.32 -4.87 16.22
N GLN A 158 29.50 -5.69 16.90
CA GLN A 158 30.02 -6.82 17.66
C GLN A 158 30.60 -7.92 16.75
N GLU A 159 30.02 -8.16 15.57
CA GLU A 159 30.59 -9.07 14.57
C GLU A 159 31.97 -8.59 14.11
N VAL A 160 32.12 -7.30 13.80
CA VAL A 160 33.40 -6.70 13.40
C VAL A 160 34.46 -6.92 14.48
N LYS A 161 34.13 -6.64 15.76
CA LYS A 161 35.05 -6.87 16.89
C LYS A 161 35.45 -8.34 17.02
N LEU A 162 34.51 -9.28 16.89
CA LEU A 162 34.79 -10.71 16.94
C LEU A 162 35.68 -11.15 15.76
N GLN A 163 35.46 -10.57 14.58
CA GLN A 163 36.23 -10.84 13.38
C GLN A 163 37.68 -10.33 13.49
N GLU A 164 37.89 -9.13 14.03
CA GLU A 164 39.22 -8.57 14.32
C GLU A 164 39.99 -9.42 15.34
N GLN A 165 39.31 -9.86 16.41
CA GLN A 165 39.88 -10.78 17.40
C GLN A 165 40.30 -12.10 16.76
N ARG A 166 39.43 -12.66 15.90
CA ARG A 166 39.72 -13.90 15.17
C ARG A 166 40.92 -13.73 14.25
N GLN A 167 40.98 -12.65 13.48
CA GLN A 167 42.10 -12.38 12.56
C GLN A 167 43.43 -12.23 13.29
N THR A 168 43.43 -11.52 14.42
CA THR A 168 44.61 -11.36 15.28
C THR A 168 45.13 -12.72 15.77
N LEU A 169 44.23 -13.60 16.23
CA LEU A 169 44.60 -14.95 16.68
C LEU A 169 45.06 -15.85 15.53
N THR A 170 44.37 -15.81 14.39
CA THR A 170 44.78 -16.59 13.20
C THR A 170 46.18 -16.19 12.75
N ALA A 171 46.49 -14.89 12.67
CA ALA A 171 47.82 -14.43 12.29
C ALA A 171 48.91 -14.92 13.25
N ALA A 172 48.64 -14.89 14.57
CA ALA A 172 49.57 -15.42 15.57
C ALA A 172 49.75 -16.94 15.45
N ILE A 173 48.67 -17.69 15.21
CA ILE A 173 48.71 -19.14 14.97
C ILE A 173 49.54 -19.45 13.72
N ASP A 174 49.35 -18.71 12.63
CA ASP A 174 50.08 -18.92 11.38
C ASP A 174 51.58 -18.66 11.56
N VAL A 175 51.95 -17.56 12.23
CA VAL A 175 53.34 -17.23 12.56
C VAL A 175 53.99 -18.33 13.41
N LEU A 176 53.31 -18.80 14.45
CA LEU A 176 53.82 -19.88 15.30
C LEU A 176 53.96 -21.20 14.55
N SER A 177 53.02 -21.51 13.66
CA SER A 177 53.04 -22.70 12.81
C SER A 177 54.20 -22.67 11.81
N GLN A 178 54.47 -21.51 11.20
CA GLN A 178 55.63 -21.29 10.34
C GLN A 178 56.96 -21.44 11.10
N GLY A 179 57.01 -20.98 12.36
CA GLY A 179 58.13 -21.19 13.27
C GLY A 179 58.30 -22.64 13.73
N GLY A 180 57.40 -23.55 13.37
CA GLY A 180 57.50 -24.97 13.69
C GLY A 180 57.08 -25.33 15.11
N ILE A 181 56.26 -24.51 15.78
CA ILE A 181 55.73 -24.79 17.15
C ILE A 181 55.14 -26.20 17.25
N GLU A 182 54.52 -26.68 16.16
CA GLU A 182 53.87 -27.99 16.10
C GLU A 182 54.84 -29.17 16.24
N LYS A 183 56.11 -28.99 15.86
CA LYS A 183 57.17 -30.00 15.99
C LYS A 183 57.70 -30.09 17.42
N ILE A 184 57.54 -29.02 18.21
CA ILE A 184 58.03 -28.94 19.58
C ILE A 184 56.96 -29.40 20.58
N GLY A 185 55.68 -29.15 20.28
CA GLY A 185 54.53 -29.71 20.99
C GLY A 185 53.40 -28.70 21.22
N LYS A 186 52.15 -29.13 21.03
CA LYS A 186 50.96 -28.26 21.14
C LYS A 186 50.65 -27.78 22.57
N ASP A 187 51.19 -28.47 23.57
CA ASP A 187 51.04 -28.14 25.00
C ASP A 187 52.09 -27.15 25.52
N ILE A 188 52.98 -26.65 24.66
CA ILE A 188 53.99 -25.67 25.06
C ILE A 188 53.34 -24.36 25.49
N THR A 189 53.76 -23.90 26.67
CA THR A 189 53.49 -22.56 27.16
C THR A 189 54.17 -21.53 26.27
N LEU A 190 53.40 -20.55 25.79
CA LEU A 190 53.86 -19.48 24.93
C LEU A 190 54.48 -18.36 25.78
N THR A 191 55.72 -18.56 26.20
CA THR A 191 56.57 -17.54 26.83
C THR A 191 57.41 -16.82 25.77
N LEU A 192 57.87 -15.61 26.07
CA LEU A 192 58.77 -14.86 25.18
C LEU A 192 60.01 -15.68 24.80
N GLU A 193 60.55 -16.43 25.78
CA GLU A 193 61.73 -17.28 25.61
C GLU A 193 61.45 -18.43 24.62
N ASN A 194 60.32 -19.12 24.81
CA ASN A 194 59.91 -20.21 23.92
C ASN A 194 59.59 -19.73 22.50
N ILE A 195 58.98 -18.55 22.36
CA ILE A 195 58.67 -17.96 21.06
C ILE A 195 59.96 -17.50 20.35
N THR A 196 60.93 -16.95 21.10
CA THR A 196 62.23 -16.54 20.54
C THR A 196 63.05 -17.75 20.06
N ALA A 197 62.96 -18.87 20.78
CA ALA A 197 63.60 -20.13 20.41
C ALA A 197 63.10 -20.71 19.07
N LEU A 198 61.95 -20.27 18.57
CA LEU A 198 61.43 -20.64 17.24
C LEU A 198 62.16 -19.95 16.07
N GLY A 199 63.10 -19.04 16.35
CA GLY A 199 63.83 -18.32 15.31
C GLY A 199 62.97 -17.33 14.53
N LEU A 200 61.86 -16.86 15.12
CA LEU A 200 60.97 -15.87 14.52
C LEU A 200 61.62 -14.48 14.49
N SER A 201 61.24 -13.66 13.49
CA SER A 201 61.70 -12.27 13.43
C SER A 201 61.16 -11.46 14.63
N PRO A 202 61.85 -10.39 15.07
CA PRO A 202 61.38 -9.54 16.16
C PRO A 202 59.96 -9.00 15.97
N THR A 203 59.58 -8.67 14.73
CA THR A 203 58.23 -8.22 14.36
C THR A 203 57.19 -9.32 14.56
N ASN A 204 57.51 -10.56 14.17
CA ASN A 204 56.63 -11.71 14.34
C ASN A 204 56.45 -12.07 15.82
N ILE A 205 57.52 -11.97 16.62
CA ILE A 205 57.46 -12.17 18.07
C ILE A 205 56.51 -11.15 18.71
N GLN A 206 56.62 -9.87 18.36
CA GLN A 206 55.72 -8.82 18.86
C GLN A 206 54.25 -9.09 18.49
N ALA A 207 53.97 -9.50 17.25
CA ALA A 207 52.61 -9.81 16.81
C ALA A 207 51.98 -10.97 17.61
N VAL A 208 52.75 -12.04 17.85
CA VAL A 208 52.30 -13.18 18.67
C VAL A 208 52.06 -12.75 20.12
N MET A 209 53.00 -12.00 20.72
CA MET A 209 52.85 -11.51 22.10
C MET A 209 51.65 -10.58 22.26
N PHE A 210 51.37 -9.73 21.27
CA PHE A 210 50.17 -8.90 21.25
C PHE A 210 48.89 -9.74 21.23
N ALA A 211 48.83 -10.78 20.37
CA ALA A 211 47.69 -11.68 20.31
C ALA A 211 47.47 -12.45 21.63
N ILE A 212 48.55 -12.88 22.29
CA ILE A 212 48.50 -13.52 23.61
C ILE A 212 47.94 -12.56 24.66
N GLU A 213 48.39 -11.30 24.69
CA GLU A 213 47.86 -10.29 25.62
C GLU A 213 46.38 -9.98 25.36
N GLN A 214 45.96 -9.92 24.09
CA GLN A 214 44.54 -9.81 23.75
C GLN A 214 43.74 -11.02 24.23
N LEU A 215 44.29 -12.23 24.07
CA LEU A 215 43.67 -13.46 24.54
C LEU A 215 43.46 -13.44 26.07
N LYS A 216 44.49 -13.04 26.84
CA LYS A 216 44.40 -12.93 28.31
C LYS A 216 43.26 -12.00 28.75
N LYS A 217 43.09 -10.86 28.07
CA LYS A 217 42.01 -9.91 28.37
C LYS A 217 40.61 -10.46 28.09
N THR A 218 40.51 -11.45 27.20
CA THR A 218 39.22 -11.95 26.71
C THR A 218 38.76 -13.22 27.43
N ILE A 219 39.62 -13.86 28.23
CA ILE A 219 39.32 -15.12 28.90
C ILE A 219 39.47 -14.94 30.41
N GLU A 220 38.35 -15.02 31.12
CA GLU A 220 38.31 -14.82 32.58
C GLU A 220 39.03 -15.93 33.38
N HIS A 221 39.45 -17.05 32.79
CA HIS A 221 39.84 -18.28 33.52
C HIS A 221 41.07 -19.05 32.99
N ILE A 222 41.95 -18.43 32.19
CA ILE A 222 43.25 -19.07 31.91
C ILE A 222 44.26 -18.53 32.93
N GLY A 223 44.93 -19.43 33.64
CA GLY A 223 46.04 -19.09 34.52
C GLY A 223 47.13 -18.31 33.77
N GLU A 224 48.14 -17.81 34.48
CA GLU A 224 49.17 -16.92 33.90
C GLU A 224 49.87 -17.46 32.63
N SER A 225 49.76 -18.77 32.37
CA SER A 225 50.30 -19.48 31.19
C SER A 225 49.24 -19.75 30.10
N ILE A 226 49.49 -19.24 28.89
CA ILE A 226 48.73 -19.59 27.66
C ILE A 226 49.55 -20.59 26.85
N ARG A 227 48.92 -21.68 26.41
CA ARG A 227 49.54 -22.67 25.50
C ARG A 227 49.09 -22.47 24.06
N PHE A 228 49.82 -23.06 23.11
CA PHE A 228 49.43 -23.04 21.69
C PHE A 228 48.05 -23.67 21.46
N LEU A 229 47.73 -24.77 22.16
CA LEU A 229 46.41 -25.40 22.11
C LEU A 229 45.28 -24.47 22.60
N ASP A 230 45.56 -23.58 23.56
CA ASP A 230 44.59 -22.61 24.05
C ASP A 230 44.27 -21.55 22.98
N LEU A 231 45.25 -21.12 22.17
CA LEU A 231 45.01 -20.23 21.02
C LEU A 231 44.07 -20.87 19.99
N LEU A 232 44.32 -22.14 19.64
CA LEU A 232 43.49 -22.90 18.69
C LEU A 232 42.04 -23.01 19.19
N GLN A 233 41.84 -23.43 20.44
CA GLN A 233 40.51 -23.54 21.04
C GLN A 233 39.75 -22.21 21.04
N GLN A 234 40.44 -21.10 21.30
CA GLN A 234 39.81 -19.79 21.38
C GLN A 234 39.46 -19.24 20.01
N ARG A 235 40.29 -19.48 18.99
CA ARG A 235 39.93 -19.22 17.59
C ARG A 235 38.65 -19.98 17.22
N ASP A 236 38.55 -21.25 17.57
CA ASP A 236 37.38 -22.08 17.24
C ASP A 236 36.12 -21.63 17.99
N ARG A 237 36.26 -21.17 19.25
CA ARG A 237 35.18 -20.51 20.00
C ARG A 237 34.74 -19.20 19.34
N LEU A 238 35.67 -18.37 18.85
CA LEU A 238 35.34 -17.15 18.12
C LEU A 238 34.60 -17.46 16.81
N VAL A 239 35.02 -18.48 16.07
CA VAL A 239 34.27 -18.95 14.88
C VAL A 239 32.82 -19.28 15.25
N THR A 240 32.62 -20.03 16.34
CA THR A 240 31.28 -20.40 16.81
C THR A 240 30.45 -19.17 17.20
N LYS A 241 31.05 -18.21 17.91
CA LYS A 241 30.40 -16.94 18.28
C LYS A 241 30.04 -16.10 17.06
N ILE A 242 30.93 -15.98 16.07
CA ILE A 242 30.68 -15.26 14.82
C ILE A 242 29.53 -15.91 14.05
N THR A 243 29.52 -17.23 13.91
CA THR A 243 28.42 -17.94 13.24
C THR A 243 27.08 -17.75 13.97
N ALA A 244 27.07 -17.75 15.30
CA ALA A 244 25.87 -17.43 16.07
C ALA A 244 25.41 -15.98 15.85
N GLN A 245 26.35 -15.04 15.85
CA GLN A 245 26.10 -13.62 15.59
C GLN A 245 25.49 -13.39 14.20
N GLN A 246 26.04 -14.03 13.17
CA GLN A 246 25.55 -13.95 11.79
C GLN A 246 24.11 -14.44 11.65
N LYS A 247 23.72 -15.48 12.40
CA LYS A 247 22.33 -15.95 12.45
C LYS A 247 21.41 -14.88 13.06
N LEU A 248 21.83 -14.22 14.14
CA LEU A 248 21.06 -13.13 14.75
C LEU A 248 20.93 -11.92 13.82
N ILE A 249 22.00 -11.57 13.10
CA ILE A 249 22.00 -10.51 12.10
C ILE A 249 21.04 -10.84 10.96
N THR A 250 21.05 -12.08 10.47
CA THR A 250 20.12 -12.54 9.43
C THR A 250 18.67 -12.41 9.88
N LEU A 251 18.35 -12.90 11.08
CA LEU A 251 17.01 -12.79 11.66
C LEU A 251 16.57 -11.32 11.84
N LYS A 252 17.48 -10.44 12.30
CA LYS A 252 17.16 -9.02 12.45
C LYS A 252 16.96 -8.33 11.09
N ASN A 253 17.71 -8.71 10.07
CA ASN A 253 17.47 -8.24 8.70
C ASN A 253 16.10 -8.68 8.18
N GLU A 254 15.69 -9.92 8.43
CA GLU A 254 14.34 -10.41 8.08
C GLU A 254 13.25 -9.58 8.77
N HIS A 255 13.42 -9.25 10.05
CA HIS A 255 12.50 -8.36 10.78
C HIS A 255 12.45 -6.97 10.14
N VAL A 256 13.61 -6.38 9.78
CA VAL A 256 13.66 -5.08 9.10
C VAL A 256 12.91 -5.11 7.77
N VAL A 257 13.07 -6.18 6.98
CA VAL A 257 12.32 -6.35 5.72
C VAL A 257 10.82 -6.46 5.99
N CYS A 258 10.42 -7.25 7.00
CA CYS A 258 9.03 -7.41 7.40
C CYS A 258 8.37 -6.09 7.81
N PHE A 259 8.97 -5.34 8.74
CA PHE A 259 8.42 -4.07 9.22
C PHE A 259 8.36 -3.00 8.12
N ASN A 260 9.38 -2.91 7.25
CA ASN A 260 9.30 -2.04 6.07
C ASN A 260 8.13 -2.44 5.15
N GLY A 261 7.90 -3.75 4.98
CA GLY A 261 6.77 -4.27 4.23
C GLY A 261 5.43 -3.86 4.85
N GLN A 262 5.27 -4.00 6.17
CA GLN A 262 4.07 -3.62 6.91
C GLN A 262 3.77 -2.12 6.79
N ILE A 263 4.78 -1.27 7.00
CA ILE A 263 4.68 0.19 6.80
C ILE A 263 4.26 0.51 5.37
N LYS A 264 4.89 -0.12 4.37
CA LYS A 264 4.56 0.10 2.97
C LYS A 264 3.14 -0.36 2.64
N PHE A 265 2.67 -1.44 3.25
CA PHE A 265 1.30 -1.93 3.09
C PHE A 265 0.29 -0.91 3.64
N ILE A 266 0.45 -0.46 4.88
CA ILE A 266 -0.47 0.51 5.50
C ILE A 266 -0.47 1.83 4.72
N THR A 267 0.70 2.34 4.34
CA THR A 267 0.79 3.60 3.57
C THR A 267 0.18 3.49 2.18
N THR A 268 0.28 2.32 1.53
CA THR A 268 -0.40 2.05 0.24
C THR A 268 -1.92 2.07 0.41
N ILE A 269 -2.43 1.50 1.50
CA ILE A 269 -3.85 1.55 1.84
C ILE A 269 -4.30 3.00 2.12
N HIS A 270 -3.50 3.79 2.83
CA HIS A 270 -3.81 5.22 3.05
C HIS A 270 -3.85 6.02 1.75
N ALA A 271 -2.97 5.71 0.79
CA ALA A 271 -2.92 6.35 -0.52
C ALA A 271 -4.17 6.11 -1.38
N MET A 272 -5.00 5.12 -1.04
CA MET A 272 -6.30 4.87 -1.69
C MET A 272 -7.38 5.89 -1.28
N LEU A 273 -7.22 6.57 -0.14
CA LEU A 273 -8.28 7.46 0.37
C LEU A 273 -8.46 8.74 -0.46
N PRO A 274 -7.41 9.46 -0.89
CA PRO A 274 -7.57 10.64 -1.75
C PRO A 274 -8.32 10.37 -3.07
N PRO A 275 -7.96 9.37 -3.90
CA PRO A 275 -8.70 9.11 -5.13
C PRO A 275 -10.14 8.65 -4.86
N LEU A 276 -10.38 7.87 -3.80
CA LEU A 276 -11.74 7.52 -3.38
C LEU A 276 -12.58 8.76 -3.05
N GLN A 277 -12.03 9.68 -2.24
CA GLN A 277 -12.72 10.92 -1.86
C GLN A 277 -12.99 11.83 -3.08
N ALA A 278 -12.02 11.96 -3.97
CA ALA A 278 -12.18 12.73 -5.21
C ALA A 278 -13.30 12.15 -6.09
N PHE A 279 -13.32 10.83 -6.26
CA PHE A 279 -14.37 10.15 -7.00
C PHE A 279 -15.74 10.32 -6.36
N VAL A 280 -15.85 10.10 -5.05
CA VAL A 280 -17.09 10.27 -4.28
C VAL A 280 -17.65 11.69 -4.42
N GLY A 281 -16.78 12.71 -4.38
CA GLY A 281 -17.17 14.10 -4.57
C GLY A 281 -17.81 14.37 -5.94
N GLU A 282 -17.17 13.94 -7.02
CA GLU A 282 -17.71 14.11 -8.38
C GLU A 282 -18.98 13.25 -8.59
N TYR A 283 -19.00 12.04 -8.05
CA TYR A 283 -20.16 11.15 -8.11
C TYR A 283 -21.39 11.74 -7.42
N GLN A 284 -21.19 12.42 -6.28
CA GLN A 284 -22.26 13.08 -5.56
C GLN A 284 -22.85 14.26 -6.34
N ARG A 285 -22.02 15.06 -7.03
CA ARG A 285 -22.50 16.14 -7.91
C ARG A 285 -23.41 15.63 -9.01
N ILE A 286 -23.14 14.44 -9.54
CA ILE A 286 -24.02 13.81 -10.53
C ILE A 286 -25.38 13.47 -9.91
N ILE A 287 -25.41 12.86 -8.72
CA ILE A 287 -26.67 12.58 -8.02
C ILE A 287 -27.46 13.87 -7.77
N GLU A 288 -26.79 14.96 -7.41
CA GLU A 288 -27.40 16.28 -7.25
C GLU A 288 -27.98 16.81 -8.56
N ALA A 289 -27.31 16.59 -9.70
CA ALA A 289 -27.84 16.94 -11.03
C ALA A 289 -29.13 16.16 -11.35
N PHE A 290 -29.19 14.86 -11.07
CA PHE A 290 -30.41 14.06 -11.25
C PHE A 290 -31.56 14.59 -10.38
N LYS A 291 -31.29 14.91 -9.11
CA LYS A 291 -32.29 15.51 -8.20
C LYS A 291 -32.76 16.88 -8.71
N LEU A 292 -31.85 17.72 -9.18
CA LEU A 292 -32.15 19.04 -9.72
C LEU A 292 -33.07 18.97 -10.94
N PHE A 293 -32.83 18.02 -11.85
CA PHE A 293 -33.72 17.80 -12.98
C PHE A 293 -35.15 17.45 -12.51
N THR A 294 -35.27 16.51 -11.56
CA THR A 294 -36.59 16.04 -11.10
C THR A 294 -37.45 17.14 -10.46
N THR A 295 -36.83 18.18 -9.89
CA THR A 295 -37.55 19.33 -9.31
C THR A 295 -37.93 20.39 -10.33
N ARG A 296 -37.28 20.42 -11.51
CA ARG A 296 -37.49 21.44 -12.54
C ARG A 296 -38.35 21.02 -13.71
N ILE A 297 -38.50 19.72 -13.92
CA ILE A 297 -39.21 19.15 -15.07
C ILE A 297 -40.67 19.64 -15.23
N ASP A 298 -41.33 20.09 -14.15
CA ASP A 298 -42.70 20.65 -14.21
C ASP A 298 -42.76 22.08 -14.79
N LEU A 299 -41.61 22.76 -14.92
CA LEU A 299 -41.54 24.14 -15.41
C LEU A 299 -41.52 24.21 -16.93
N ASP A 300 -40.64 23.43 -17.57
CA ASP A 300 -40.47 23.35 -19.01
C ASP A 300 -39.73 22.04 -19.35
N LEU A 301 -40.51 20.98 -19.55
CA LEU A 301 -39.98 19.65 -19.85
C LEU A 301 -39.03 19.63 -21.06
N PRO A 302 -39.39 20.14 -22.26
CA PRO A 302 -38.51 20.06 -23.42
C PRO A 302 -37.19 20.83 -23.23
N ALA A 303 -37.23 22.05 -22.68
CA ALA A 303 -35.99 22.80 -22.44
C ALA A 303 -35.09 22.15 -21.38
N GLU A 304 -35.67 21.69 -20.27
CA GLU A 304 -34.92 21.04 -19.20
C GLU A 304 -34.35 19.68 -19.65
N ALA A 305 -35.11 18.91 -20.42
CA ALA A 305 -34.68 17.63 -20.98
C ALA A 305 -33.50 17.80 -21.94
N GLN A 306 -33.50 18.84 -22.78
CA GLN A 306 -32.38 19.12 -23.68
C GLN A 306 -31.09 19.44 -22.90
N GLN A 307 -31.15 20.32 -21.90
CA GLN A 307 -29.99 20.68 -21.07
C GLN A 307 -29.46 19.46 -20.30
N PHE A 308 -30.35 18.60 -19.80
CA PHE A 308 -29.93 17.41 -19.08
C PHE A 308 -29.37 16.32 -20.01
N ILE A 309 -29.88 16.17 -21.24
CA ILE A 309 -29.28 15.30 -22.26
C ILE A 309 -27.85 15.73 -22.58
N GLU A 310 -27.59 17.04 -22.66
CA GLU A 310 -26.23 17.57 -22.87
C GLU A 310 -25.31 17.23 -21.69
N PHE A 311 -25.80 17.34 -20.46
CA PHE A 311 -25.10 16.91 -19.25
C PHE A 311 -24.83 15.38 -19.22
N LEU A 312 -25.79 14.55 -19.61
CA LEU A 312 -25.68 13.08 -19.60
C LEU A 312 -24.80 12.53 -20.73
N THR A 313 -24.68 13.26 -21.85
CA THR A 313 -23.95 12.79 -23.03
C THR A 313 -22.49 12.42 -22.75
N PRO A 314 -21.66 13.25 -22.09
CA PRO A 314 -20.30 12.85 -21.73
C PRO A 314 -20.28 11.73 -20.69
N LEU A 315 -21.24 11.68 -19.76
CA LEU A 315 -21.34 10.63 -18.72
C LEU A 315 -21.65 9.24 -19.29
N SER A 316 -22.40 9.18 -20.39
CA SER A 316 -22.80 7.94 -21.05
C SER A 316 -21.69 7.26 -21.85
N LYS A 317 -20.54 7.93 -22.04
CA LYS A 317 -19.41 7.41 -22.82
C LYS A 317 -18.38 6.75 -21.89
N PRO A 318 -17.57 5.80 -22.40
CA PRO A 318 -16.40 5.33 -21.67
C PRO A 318 -15.41 6.47 -21.40
N TRP A 319 -14.85 6.48 -20.19
CA TRP A 319 -13.82 7.37 -19.70
C TRP A 319 -12.82 6.60 -18.85
#